data_AF-A0A924BUK3-F1
#
_entry.id   AF-A0A924BUK3-F1
#
_cell.length_a   1.000
_cell.length_b   1.000
_cell.length_c   1.000
_cell.angle_alpha   90.00
_cell.angle_beta   90.00
_cell.angle_gamma   90.00
#
_symmetry.space_group_name_H-M   'P 1'
#
loop_
_entity.id
_entity.type
_entity.pdbx_description
1 polymer ?
#
loop_
_entity_poly.entity_id
_entity_poly.type
_entity_poly.pdbx_seq_one_letter_code
_entity_poly.pdbx_strand_id
1 'polypeptide(L)'
;MKNFTLLNDLSPAQFLRDYWHKKPLLIRQAVPAFTPLLSVEALFEMAARDDVESRLVTHFKQEWKVENGPVTSLPLSSKKDWTLLVQGVNLHHDAADALLRQFRFISDTRLDDLMISYATDTGGVGPHVDSYDVFLLQAQGQRRWKIGAGEDLTLAQGSALKILKNF
;
A
#
# COMPACT_ATOMS: atom_id res chain seq x y z
N MET A 1 -20.66 17.82 -14.54
CA MET A 1 -20.35 16.49 -13.96
C MET A 1 -18.96 16.57 -13.38
N LYS A 2 -18.74 16.23 -12.10
CA LYS A 2 -17.38 16.15 -11.54
C LYS A 2 -16.64 15.06 -12.32
N ASN A 3 -15.57 15.43 -13.04
CA ASN A 3 -14.63 14.44 -13.56
C ASN A 3 -14.02 13.74 -12.34
N PHE A 4 -14.34 12.46 -12.15
CA PHE A 4 -13.66 11.63 -11.16
C PHE A 4 -12.32 11.23 -11.77
N THR A 5 -11.32 12.10 -11.62
CA THR A 5 -9.98 11.90 -12.18
C THR A 5 -9.43 10.50 -11.87
N LEU A 6 -9.72 9.97 -10.67
CA LEU A 6 -9.28 8.65 -10.20
C LEU A 6 -9.68 7.46 -11.06
N LEU A 7 -10.80 7.54 -11.78
CA LEU A 7 -11.34 6.41 -12.54
C LEU A 7 -11.20 6.58 -14.06
N ASN A 8 -10.46 7.60 -14.51
CA ASN A 8 -10.36 8.01 -15.91
C ASN A 8 -11.77 8.12 -16.55
N ASP A 9 -12.02 7.36 -17.63
CA ASP A 9 -13.28 7.38 -18.38
C ASP A 9 -14.39 6.54 -17.73
N LEU A 10 -14.11 5.84 -16.63
CA LEU A 10 -15.12 5.07 -15.90
C LEU A 10 -15.88 5.99 -14.93
N SER A 11 -17.20 6.00 -15.06
CA SER A 11 -18.05 6.49 -13.98
C SER A 11 -17.95 5.57 -12.75
N PRO A 12 -18.19 6.10 -11.53
CA PRO A 12 -18.31 5.26 -10.34
C PRO A 12 -19.30 4.09 -10.49
N ALA A 13 -20.43 4.31 -11.17
CA ALA A 13 -21.42 3.25 -11.40
C ALA A 13 -20.87 2.11 -12.28
N GLN A 14 -20.09 2.44 -13.31
CA GLN A 14 -19.41 1.42 -14.13
C GLN A 14 -18.35 0.68 -13.33
N PHE A 15 -17.54 1.39 -12.55
CA PHE A 15 -16.53 0.78 -11.70
C PHE A 15 -17.13 -0.21 -10.69
N LEU A 16 -18.16 0.22 -9.96
CA LEU A 16 -18.87 -0.59 -8.96
C LEU A 16 -19.54 -1.82 -9.59
N ARG A 17 -20.12 -1.66 -10.78
CA ARG A 17 -20.79 -2.77 -11.49
C ARG A 17 -19.78 -3.77 -12.05
N ASP A 18 -18.66 -3.33 -12.61
CA ASP A 18 -17.83 -4.19 -13.45
C ASP A 18 -16.54 -4.69 -12.77
N TYR A 19 -16.07 -4.02 -11.71
CA TYR A 19 -14.75 -4.28 -11.10
C TYR A 19 -14.76 -4.48 -9.59
N TRP A 20 -15.45 -3.61 -8.84
CA TRP A 20 -15.48 -3.67 -7.37
C TRP A 20 -15.95 -5.04 -6.88
N HIS A 21 -15.19 -5.68 -5.98
CA HIS A 21 -15.40 -7.07 -5.52
C HIS A 21 -15.39 -8.16 -6.60
N LYS A 22 -14.81 -7.92 -7.78
CA LYS A 22 -14.87 -8.87 -8.91
C LYS A 22 -13.52 -9.18 -9.52
N LYS A 23 -12.77 -8.15 -9.90
CA LYS A 23 -11.49 -8.33 -10.62
C LYS A 23 -10.59 -7.11 -10.49
N PRO A 24 -9.25 -7.30 -10.54
CA PRO A 24 -8.30 -6.19 -10.50
C PRO A 24 -8.44 -5.29 -11.73
N LEU A 25 -8.13 -4.01 -11.56
CA LEU A 25 -8.11 -3.00 -12.61
C LEU A 25 -6.85 -2.14 -12.50
N LEU A 26 -6.12 -1.99 -13.61
CA LEU A 26 -5.03 -1.02 -13.72
C LEU A 26 -5.56 0.27 -14.36
N ILE A 27 -5.49 1.38 -13.62
CA ILE A 27 -5.82 2.71 -14.12
C ILE A 27 -4.54 3.52 -14.26
N ARG A 28 -4.10 3.76 -15.51
CA ARG A 28 -2.89 4.57 -15.76
C ARG A 28 -3.22 6.05 -15.61
N GLN A 29 -2.35 6.78 -14.92
CA GLN A 29 -2.49 8.23 -14.71
C GLN A 29 -3.82 8.63 -14.04
N ALA A 30 -4.34 7.79 -13.14
CA ALA A 30 -5.54 8.08 -12.34
C ALA A 30 -5.42 9.39 -11.53
N VAL A 31 -4.20 9.76 -11.13
CA VAL A 31 -3.88 11.08 -10.58
C VAL A 31 -2.73 11.64 -11.42
N PRO A 32 -3.01 12.49 -12.42
CA PRO A 32 -1.97 13.08 -13.26
C PRO A 32 -0.97 13.86 -12.41
N ALA A 33 0.32 13.70 -12.72
CA ALA A 33 1.42 14.33 -12.00
C ALA A 33 1.38 14.09 -10.47
N PHE A 34 0.92 12.91 -10.03
CA PHE A 34 0.91 12.56 -8.62
C PHE A 34 2.33 12.59 -8.04
N THR A 35 2.46 13.28 -6.91
CA THR A 35 3.70 13.37 -6.12
C THR A 35 3.46 12.80 -4.73
N PRO A 36 4.52 12.36 -4.03
CA PRO A 36 4.41 11.97 -2.61
C PRO A 36 3.73 13.05 -1.78
N LEU A 37 2.83 12.63 -0.89
CA LEU A 37 2.12 13.52 0.03
C LEU A 37 3.01 13.98 1.20
N LEU A 38 4.01 13.18 1.54
CA LEU A 38 5.02 13.46 2.55
C LEU A 38 6.40 13.28 1.91
N SER A 39 7.40 13.99 2.46
CA SER A 39 8.79 13.64 2.18
C SER A 39 9.15 12.30 2.83
N VAL A 40 10.26 11.70 2.39
CA VAL A 40 10.75 10.45 2.97
C VAL A 40 11.11 10.65 4.44
N GLU A 41 11.71 11.79 4.78
CA GLU A 41 12.08 12.17 6.13
C GLU A 41 10.85 12.28 7.04
N ALA A 42 9.81 13.00 6.58
CA ALA A 42 8.56 13.14 7.34
C ALA A 42 7.85 11.79 7.56
N LEU A 43 7.91 10.88 6.58
CA LEU A 43 7.38 9.54 6.74
C LEU A 43 8.16 8.72 7.78
N PHE A 44 9.49 8.87 7.83
CA PHE A 44 10.34 8.16 8.79
C PHE A 44 10.17 8.72 10.20
N GLU A 45 10.09 10.04 10.35
CA GLU A 45 9.74 10.69 11.61
C GLU A 45 8.37 10.23 12.11
N MET A 46 7.40 10.12 11.20
CA MET A 46 6.06 9.61 11.54
C MET A 46 6.10 8.16 12.03
N ALA A 47 6.88 7.30 11.38
CA ALA A 47 7.00 5.89 11.75
C ALA A 47 7.65 5.66 13.13
N ALA A 48 8.43 6.63 13.62
CA ALA A 48 9.09 6.58 14.91
C ALA A 48 8.22 7.04 16.09
N ARG A 49 6.97 7.46 15.84
CA ARG A 49 6.05 7.93 16.87
C ARG A 49 5.28 6.76 17.51
N ASP A 50 5.06 6.83 18.82
CA ASP A 50 4.28 5.84 19.58
C ASP A 50 2.78 5.83 19.24
N ASP A 51 2.26 6.93 18.70
CA ASP A 51 0.84 7.09 18.34
C ASP A 51 0.53 6.70 16.89
N VAL A 52 1.51 6.18 16.14
CA VAL A 52 1.36 5.76 14.75
C VAL A 52 1.76 4.31 14.59
N GLU A 53 0.86 3.49 14.05
CA GLU A 53 1.19 2.11 13.71
C GLU A 53 2.13 2.08 12.49
N SER A 54 3.33 1.55 12.71
CA SER A 54 4.32 1.35 11.66
C SER A 54 4.90 -0.06 11.72
N ARG A 55 5.44 -0.54 10.60
CA ARG A 55 6.08 -1.85 10.49
C ARG A 55 7.26 -1.79 9.55
N LEU A 56 8.40 -2.34 9.97
CA LEU A 56 9.55 -2.57 9.12
C LEU A 56 9.58 -4.05 8.71
N VAL A 57 9.55 -4.29 7.41
CA VAL A 57 9.69 -5.61 6.81
C VAL A 57 11.04 -5.71 6.14
N THR A 58 11.78 -6.79 6.41
CA THR A 58 13.05 -7.08 5.74
C THR A 58 13.04 -8.50 5.19
N HIS A 59 13.74 -8.70 4.07
CA HIS A 59 13.95 -10.01 3.47
C HIS A 59 15.44 -10.26 3.23
N PHE A 60 16.25 -10.05 4.28
CA PHE A 60 17.69 -10.21 4.19
C PHE A 60 18.05 -11.69 4.24
N LYS A 61 18.99 -12.12 3.38
CA LYS A 61 19.48 -13.51 3.34
C LYS A 61 18.34 -14.55 3.21
N GLN A 62 17.29 -14.21 2.45
CA GLN A 62 16.10 -15.05 2.24
C GLN A 62 15.27 -15.31 3.50
N GLU A 63 15.39 -14.46 4.52
CA GLU A 63 14.66 -14.57 5.77
C GLU A 63 13.74 -13.37 5.93
N TRP A 64 12.43 -13.63 6.05
CA TRP A 64 11.43 -12.60 6.34
C TRP A 64 11.48 -12.23 7.82
N LYS A 65 11.66 -10.94 8.11
CA LYS A 65 11.51 -10.38 9.46
C LYS A 65 10.55 -9.22 9.44
N VAL A 66 9.79 -9.11 10.53
CA VAL A 66 8.87 -8.00 10.79
C VAL A 66 9.22 -7.41 12.13
N GLU A 67 9.42 -6.11 12.16
CA GLU A 67 9.54 -5.30 13.38
C GLU A 67 8.33 -4.37 13.42
N ASN A 68 7.56 -4.43 14.50
CA ASN A 68 6.44 -3.51 14.71
C ASN A 68 6.95 -2.23 15.37
N GLY A 69 6.31 -1.13 15.03
CA GLY A 69 6.69 0.20 15.47
C GLY A 69 6.52 0.44 16.98
N PRO A 70 7.03 1.58 17.46
CA PRO A 70 7.67 2.65 16.69
C PRO A 70 9.00 2.23 16.04
N VAL A 71 9.18 2.50 14.75
CA VAL A 71 10.40 2.15 14.02
C VAL A 71 11.37 3.33 14.10
N THR A 72 12.30 3.27 15.06
CA THR A 72 13.26 4.35 15.34
C THR A 72 14.59 4.19 14.60
N SER A 73 14.83 3.02 14.00
CA SER A 73 16.04 2.73 13.23
C SER A 73 15.66 2.05 11.92
N LEU A 74 16.29 2.51 10.83
CA LEU A 74 16.08 1.96 9.50
C LEU A 74 17.40 1.48 8.90
N PRO A 75 17.39 0.41 8.08
CA PRO A 75 18.54 0.08 7.26
C PRO A 75 18.90 1.23 6.32
N LEU A 76 20.15 1.25 5.84
CA LEU A 76 20.58 2.22 4.82
C LEU A 76 19.67 2.14 3.58
N SER A 77 19.32 3.29 3.01
CA SER A 77 18.49 3.38 1.79
C SER A 77 19.13 2.74 0.57
N SER A 78 20.47 2.61 0.54
CA SER A 78 21.21 1.87 -0.48
C SER A 78 21.10 0.35 -0.35
N LYS A 79 20.67 -0.15 0.82
CA LYS A 79 20.47 -1.57 1.07
C LYS A 79 19.12 -2.00 0.50
N LYS A 80 19.14 -3.03 -0.33
CA LYS A 80 17.95 -3.65 -0.95
C LYS A 80 17.13 -4.45 0.07
N ASP A 81 15.96 -4.92 -0.34
CA ASP A 81 15.15 -5.92 0.37
C ASP A 81 14.57 -5.48 1.72
N TRP A 82 14.17 -4.22 1.85
CA TRP A 82 13.36 -3.78 2.99
C TRP A 82 12.25 -2.81 2.61
N THR A 83 11.22 -2.76 3.45
CA THR A 83 10.04 -1.92 3.26
C THR A 83 9.55 -1.42 4.62
N LEU A 84 9.36 -0.11 4.73
CA LEU A 84 8.65 0.53 5.83
C LEU A 84 7.19 0.72 5.42
N LEU A 85 6.27 0.36 6.30
CA LEU A 85 4.83 0.60 6.17
C LEU A 85 4.39 1.50 7.33
N VAL A 86 3.63 2.55 7.02
CA VAL A 86 3.04 3.47 8.01
C VAL A 86 1.54 3.51 7.76
N GLN A 87 0.77 3.07 8.74
CA GLN A 87 -0.68 2.95 8.68
C GLN A 87 -1.34 4.28 9.10
N GLY A 88 -2.62 4.46 8.77
CA GLY A 88 -3.42 5.55 9.31
C GLY A 88 -2.90 6.96 9.00
N VAL A 89 -2.11 7.15 7.93
CA VAL A 89 -1.45 8.44 7.64
C VAL A 89 -2.48 9.56 7.44
N ASN A 90 -3.67 9.22 6.94
CA ASN A 90 -4.80 10.15 6.85
C ASN A 90 -5.23 10.73 8.21
N LEU A 91 -5.03 10.03 9.33
CA LEU A 91 -5.36 10.53 10.67
C LEU A 91 -4.39 11.62 11.16
N HIS A 92 -3.21 11.70 10.55
CA HIS A 92 -2.11 12.58 11.00
C HIS A 92 -1.69 13.60 9.94
N HIS A 93 -2.23 13.54 8.72
CA HIS A 93 -1.81 14.40 7.61
C HIS A 93 -2.99 14.81 6.70
N ASP A 94 -3.33 16.10 6.69
CA ASP A 94 -4.50 16.65 5.98
C ASP A 94 -4.53 16.31 4.48
N ALA A 95 -3.38 16.33 3.79
CA ALA A 95 -3.35 15.99 2.38
C ALA A 95 -3.61 14.49 2.12
N ALA A 96 -3.28 13.62 3.09
CA ALA A 96 -3.58 12.20 3.00
C ALA A 96 -5.06 11.93 3.26
N ASP A 97 -5.67 12.62 4.23
CA ASP A 97 -7.12 12.60 4.42
C ASP A 97 -7.86 13.14 3.17
N ALA A 98 -7.39 14.26 2.61
CA ALA A 98 -7.96 14.82 1.39
C ALA A 98 -7.87 13.85 0.20
N LEU A 99 -6.77 13.10 0.05
CA LEU A 99 -6.64 12.05 -0.97
C LEU A 99 -7.61 10.90 -0.71
N LEU A 100 -7.67 10.38 0.52
CA LEU A 100 -8.58 9.29 0.90
C LEU A 100 -10.05 9.65 0.61
N ARG A 101 -10.46 10.90 0.89
CA ARG A 101 -11.81 11.39 0.63
C ARG A 101 -12.20 11.46 -0.85
N GLN A 102 -11.25 11.40 -1.77
CA GLN A 102 -11.57 11.33 -3.21
C GLN A 102 -12.20 9.97 -3.59
N PHE A 103 -12.03 8.94 -2.75
CA PHE A 103 -12.62 7.60 -2.93
C PHE A 103 -14.03 7.45 -2.38
N ARG A 104 -14.67 8.53 -1.89
CA ARG A 104 -16.05 8.52 -1.35
C ARG A 104 -17.17 8.30 -2.39
N PHE A 105 -16.81 7.78 -3.56
CA PHE A 105 -17.76 7.06 -4.40
C PHE A 105 -18.00 5.63 -3.89
N ILE A 106 -17.14 5.14 -2.99
CA ILE A 106 -17.37 4.00 -2.09
C ILE A 106 -17.96 4.53 -0.78
N SER A 107 -18.83 3.74 -0.13
CA SER A 107 -19.39 4.10 1.18
C SER A 107 -18.31 4.24 2.24
N ASP A 108 -18.45 5.26 3.10
CA ASP A 108 -17.55 5.49 4.24
C ASP A 108 -17.50 4.28 5.19
N THR A 109 -18.54 3.43 5.25
CA THR A 109 -18.54 2.22 6.09
C THR A 109 -17.65 1.09 5.56
N ARG A 110 -17.11 1.25 4.35
CA ARG A 110 -16.19 0.30 3.69
C ARG A 110 -14.79 0.87 3.53
N LEU A 111 -14.62 2.16 3.83
CA LEU A 111 -13.34 2.86 3.74
C LEU A 111 -12.64 2.74 5.09
N ASP A 112 -11.40 2.27 5.09
CA ASP A 112 -10.61 2.07 6.31
C ASP A 112 -9.62 3.25 6.50
N ASP A 113 -8.40 3.11 6.01
CA ASP A 113 -7.35 4.12 6.17
C ASP A 113 -6.51 4.33 4.91
N LEU A 114 -5.50 5.21 5.01
CA LEU A 114 -4.47 5.40 4.02
C LEU A 114 -3.11 5.00 4.61
N MET A 115 -2.61 3.85 4.17
CA MET A 115 -1.25 3.41 4.42
C MET A 115 -0.27 3.96 3.37
N ILE A 116 0.92 4.39 3.79
CA ILE A 116 2.04 4.69 2.90
C ILE A 116 3.16 3.68 3.12
N SER A 117 3.73 3.16 2.03
CA SER A 117 4.93 2.32 2.08
C SER A 117 6.13 2.99 1.40
N TYR A 118 7.29 2.93 2.04
CA TYR A 118 8.60 3.18 1.42
C TYR A 118 9.33 1.86 1.24
N ALA A 119 9.80 1.56 0.03
CA ALA A 119 10.53 0.33 -0.26
C ALA A 119 11.83 0.64 -1.00
N THR A 120 12.92 -0.03 -0.61
CA THR A 120 14.15 -0.02 -1.41
C THR A 120 14.02 -0.98 -2.60
N ASP A 121 15.04 -1.00 -3.47
CA ASP A 121 15.07 -1.96 -4.58
C ASP A 121 14.82 -3.37 -4.06
N THR A 122 13.98 -4.12 -4.80
CA THR A 122 13.43 -5.44 -4.45
C THR A 122 12.67 -5.56 -3.13
N GLY A 123 12.52 -4.48 -2.36
CA GLY A 123 11.73 -4.41 -1.14
C GLY A 123 10.23 -4.67 -1.39
N GLY A 124 9.61 -5.38 -0.46
CA GLY A 124 8.18 -5.59 -0.42
C GLY A 124 7.77 -6.42 0.79
N VAL A 125 6.53 -6.91 0.76
CA VAL A 125 5.95 -7.78 1.80
C VAL A 125 5.71 -9.21 1.31
N GLY A 126 6.31 -9.55 0.16
CA GLY A 126 6.17 -10.85 -0.49
C GLY A 126 4.77 -11.11 -1.09
N PRO A 127 4.56 -12.27 -1.71
CA PRO A 127 3.25 -12.66 -2.24
C PRO A 127 2.30 -13.00 -1.10
N HIS A 128 1.16 -12.32 -1.04
CA HIS A 128 0.17 -12.47 0.02
C HIS A 128 -1.23 -12.20 -0.55
N VAL A 129 -2.25 -12.45 0.27
CA VAL A 129 -3.64 -12.06 0.02
C VAL A 129 -4.16 -11.25 1.17
N ASP A 130 -5.00 -10.26 0.84
CA ASP A 130 -5.71 -9.44 1.81
C ASP A 130 -7.20 -9.82 1.81
N SER A 131 -7.86 -9.58 2.94
CA SER A 131 -9.31 -9.80 3.09
C SER A 131 -10.15 -8.57 2.75
N TYR A 132 -9.52 -7.53 2.20
CA TYR A 132 -10.12 -6.23 1.86
C TYR A 132 -9.74 -5.81 0.44
N ASP A 133 -10.56 -4.96 -0.18
CA ASP A 133 -10.22 -4.29 -1.44
C ASP A 133 -9.21 -3.17 -1.18
N VAL A 134 -8.31 -2.93 -2.14
CA VAL A 134 -7.27 -1.91 -2.02
C VAL A 134 -7.09 -1.15 -3.33
N PHE A 135 -6.85 0.16 -3.22
CA PHE A 135 -6.36 0.98 -4.32
C PHE A 135 -4.87 1.27 -4.10
N LEU A 136 -4.04 0.84 -5.04
CA LEU A 136 -2.58 1.04 -4.97
C LEU A 136 -2.17 2.21 -5.88
N LEU A 137 -1.76 3.33 -5.29
CA LEU A 137 -1.29 4.52 -5.99
C LEU A 137 0.25 4.59 -5.97
N GLN A 138 0.88 4.67 -7.14
CA GLN A 138 2.33 4.84 -7.26
C GLN A 138 2.71 6.33 -7.16
N ALA A 139 3.34 6.74 -6.06
CA ALA A 139 3.74 8.14 -5.83
C ALA A 139 5.10 8.51 -6.45
N GLN A 140 6.17 7.80 -6.09
CA GLN A 140 7.52 8.06 -6.58
C GLN A 140 8.24 6.75 -6.90
N GLY A 141 9.16 6.78 -7.86
CA GLY A 141 9.91 5.59 -8.28
C GLY A 141 9.05 4.62 -9.09
N GLN A 142 9.44 3.35 -9.09
CA GLN A 142 8.74 2.30 -9.84
C GLN A 142 8.62 1.03 -9.00
N ARG A 143 7.47 0.35 -9.11
CA ARG A 143 7.22 -0.95 -8.47
C ARG A 143 6.60 -1.91 -9.45
N ARG A 144 7.12 -3.14 -9.49
CA ARG A 144 6.53 -4.23 -10.28
C ARG A 144 5.47 -4.95 -9.46
N TRP A 145 4.21 -4.71 -9.78
CA TRP A 145 3.10 -5.47 -9.23
C TRP A 145 2.82 -6.72 -10.07
N LYS A 146 2.64 -7.85 -9.38
CA LYS A 146 2.14 -9.11 -9.95
C LYS A 146 0.86 -9.46 -9.20
N ILE A 147 -0.17 -9.88 -9.92
CA ILE A 147 -1.45 -10.25 -9.34
C ILE A 147 -1.76 -11.67 -9.85
N GLY A 148 -2.03 -12.58 -8.94
CA GLY A 148 -2.45 -13.94 -9.25
C GLY A 148 -3.97 -14.06 -9.24
N ALA A 149 -4.50 -14.98 -10.04
CA ALA A 149 -5.92 -15.39 -9.98
C ALA A 149 -6.10 -16.74 -9.26
N GLY A 150 -5.04 -17.25 -8.61
CA GLY A 150 -5.00 -18.59 -8.05
C GLY A 150 -5.80 -18.71 -6.76
N GLU A 151 -6.46 -19.86 -6.58
CA GLU A 151 -7.19 -20.24 -5.36
C GLU A 151 -6.30 -20.91 -4.31
N ASP A 152 -5.05 -21.27 -4.66
CA ASP A 152 -4.11 -21.90 -3.72
C ASP A 152 -3.55 -20.85 -2.75
N LEU A 153 -4.17 -20.78 -1.58
CA LEU A 153 -3.78 -19.90 -0.47
C LEU A 153 -2.82 -20.58 0.52
N THR A 154 -2.16 -21.68 0.11
CA THR A 154 -1.20 -22.39 0.97
C THR A 154 -0.07 -21.44 1.38
N LEU A 155 0.14 -21.29 2.69
CA LEU A 155 1.18 -20.43 3.23
C LEU A 155 2.51 -21.16 3.42
N ALA A 156 3.61 -20.45 3.22
CA ALA A 156 4.94 -20.91 3.62
C ALA A 156 5.02 -21.06 5.14
N GLN A 157 5.50 -22.21 5.61
CA GLN A 157 5.66 -22.46 7.04
C GLN A 157 6.86 -21.70 7.61
N GLY A 158 6.74 -21.24 8.87
CA GLY A 158 7.83 -20.60 9.60
C GLY A 158 8.17 -19.17 9.17
N SER A 159 7.38 -18.55 8.28
CA SER A 159 7.55 -17.16 7.87
C SER A 159 6.92 -16.19 8.88
N ALA A 160 7.59 -15.06 9.14
CA ALA A 160 7.04 -13.97 9.96
C ALA A 160 5.83 -13.27 9.29
N LEU A 161 5.68 -13.44 7.97
CA LEU A 161 4.56 -12.94 7.18
C LEU A 161 3.75 -14.10 6.60
N LYS A 162 2.47 -13.85 6.32
CA LYS A 162 1.59 -14.77 5.57
C LYS A 162 1.98 -14.78 4.08
N ILE A 163 3.05 -15.50 3.77
CA ILE A 163 3.60 -15.62 2.42
C ILE A 163 2.96 -16.80 1.70
N LEU A 164 2.43 -16.58 0.50
CA LEU A 164 1.96 -17.65 -0.38
C LEU A 164 3.13 -18.52 -0.82
N LYS A 165 3.01 -19.83 -0.61
CA LYS A 165 4.03 -20.82 -0.97
C LYS A 165 4.21 -20.95 -2.48
N ASN A 166 3.11 -20.86 -3.23
CA ASN A 166 3.06 -21.10 -4.67
C ASN A 166 2.56 -19.83 -5.38
N PHE A 167 3.46 -18.97 -5.87
CA PHE A 167 3.14 -17.72 -6.58
C PHE A 167 4.11 -17.42 -7.73
#